data_AF-A0A956B0X0-F1
#
_entry.id   AF-A0A956B0X0-F1
#
_cell.length_a   1.000
_cell.length_b   1.000
_cell.length_c   1.000
_cell.angle_alpha   90.00
_cell.angle_beta   90.00
_cell.angle_gamma   90.00
#
_symmetry.space_group_name_H-M   'P 1'
#
loop_
_entity.id
_entity.type
_entity.pdbx_description
1 polymer ?
#
loop_
_entity_poly.entity_id
_entity_poly.type
_entity_poly.pdbx_seq_one_letter_code
_entity_poly.pdbx_strand_id
1 'polypeptide(L)'
;DFMPASYQKDVTGLVQEIGGQLDAELYDKTMVVVGKATKVLKEKKDFILNSKLAEQAIAGAPVPKEVISKNWDAVVGMLDTLASSEIKTAAGLKGLDVRAFLAGTGGKLMADGFALAAAMGQDPMKALEGFKAEAGTVEGDKATVKLTAPGGGEAKDETFVKVDGKWIPEDMAKDWTNAMAEAKKNLGGLPEQMKQMKPMAMGMLTQAEAAIDKLGAAKSQEEFDGVIVGLVASMQGGGGAPQPTPNVP
;
A
#
# COMPACT_ATOMS: atom_id res chain seq x y z
N ASP A 1 -8.44 15.83 12.06
CA ASP A 1 -8.53 16.84 10.98
C ASP A 1 -7.24 17.66 10.92
N PHE A 2 -6.22 17.10 10.29
CA PHE A 2 -4.82 17.54 10.43
C PHE A 2 -4.29 18.35 9.23
N MET A 3 -4.82 18.14 8.03
CA MET A 3 -4.36 18.83 6.81
C MET A 3 -5.19 20.10 6.49
N PRO A 4 -4.61 21.11 5.81
CA PRO A 4 -5.34 22.26 5.27
C PRO A 4 -6.46 21.83 4.31
N ALA A 5 -7.54 22.62 4.22
CA ALA A 5 -8.69 22.30 3.37
C ALA A 5 -8.32 22.28 1.88
N SER A 6 -7.48 23.20 1.43
CA SER A 6 -6.91 23.23 0.08
C SER A 6 -6.15 21.94 -0.24
N TYR A 7 -5.32 21.47 0.69
CA TYR A 7 -4.51 20.26 0.50
C TYR A 7 -5.38 19.01 0.45
N GLN A 8 -6.41 18.95 1.32
CA GLN A 8 -7.41 17.87 1.27
C GLN A 8 -8.11 17.85 -0.09
N LYS A 9 -8.46 19.02 -0.65
CA LYS A 9 -9.08 19.13 -1.97
C LYS A 9 -8.13 18.68 -3.08
N ASP A 10 -6.85 19.05 -3.03
CA ASP A 10 -5.86 18.64 -4.02
C ASP A 10 -5.67 17.12 -4.04
N VAL A 11 -5.45 16.51 -2.87
CA VAL A 11 -5.28 15.06 -2.73
C VAL A 11 -6.57 14.32 -3.15
N THR A 12 -7.74 14.83 -2.76
CA THR A 12 -9.02 14.25 -3.18
C THR A 12 -9.16 14.31 -4.70
N GLY A 13 -8.91 15.46 -5.31
CA GLY A 13 -8.94 15.61 -6.76
C GLY A 13 -7.98 14.67 -7.48
N LEU A 14 -6.77 14.50 -6.95
CA LEU A 14 -5.77 13.58 -7.50
C LEU A 14 -6.26 12.12 -7.44
N VAL A 15 -6.76 11.66 -6.30
CA VAL A 15 -7.25 10.27 -6.15
C VAL A 15 -8.46 10.02 -7.06
N GLN A 16 -9.36 10.99 -7.17
CA GLN A 16 -10.51 10.89 -8.07
C GLN A 16 -10.10 10.88 -9.54
N GLU A 17 -9.07 11.64 -9.91
CA GLU A 17 -8.47 11.62 -11.24
C GLU A 17 -7.85 10.26 -11.57
N ILE A 18 -7.12 9.65 -10.63
CA ILE A 18 -6.63 8.26 -10.73
C ILE A 18 -7.81 7.32 -11.00
N GLY A 19 -8.84 7.37 -10.15
CA GLY A 19 -10.04 6.55 -10.31
C GLY A 19 -10.74 6.72 -11.66
N GLY A 20 -10.68 7.94 -12.23
CA GLY A 20 -11.21 8.22 -13.56
C GLY A 20 -10.34 7.74 -14.73
N GLN A 21 -9.05 7.54 -14.50
CA GLN A 21 -8.07 7.15 -15.52
C GLN A 21 -7.78 5.64 -15.56
N LEU A 22 -8.13 4.91 -14.49
CA LEU A 22 -8.00 3.46 -14.44
C LEU A 22 -8.92 2.76 -15.45
N ASP A 23 -8.44 1.66 -16.02
CA ASP A 23 -9.31 0.70 -16.70
C ASP A 23 -10.13 -0.04 -15.65
N ALA A 24 -11.44 0.27 -15.59
CA ALA A 24 -12.32 -0.24 -14.54
C ALA A 24 -12.40 -1.78 -14.53
N GLU A 25 -12.41 -2.41 -15.70
CA GLU A 25 -12.46 -3.87 -15.80
C GLU A 25 -11.19 -4.49 -15.19
N LEU A 26 -10.01 -3.99 -15.57
CA LEU A 26 -8.74 -4.50 -15.07
C LEU A 26 -8.60 -4.27 -13.55
N TYR A 27 -8.97 -3.08 -13.06
CA TYR A 27 -8.89 -2.74 -11.66
C TYR A 27 -9.87 -3.58 -10.80
N ASP A 28 -11.15 -3.61 -11.20
CA ASP A 28 -12.18 -4.33 -10.46
C ASP A 28 -11.87 -5.84 -10.46
N LYS A 29 -11.39 -6.39 -11.58
CA LYS A 29 -10.94 -7.78 -11.65
C LYS A 29 -9.79 -8.05 -10.69
N THR A 30 -8.82 -7.14 -10.61
CA THR A 30 -7.71 -7.24 -9.66
C THR A 30 -8.23 -7.31 -8.22
N MET A 31 -9.17 -6.44 -7.85
CA MET A 31 -9.75 -6.43 -6.49
C MET A 31 -10.60 -7.67 -6.20
N VAL A 32 -11.28 -8.25 -7.19
CA VAL A 32 -11.94 -9.56 -7.06
C VAL A 32 -10.92 -10.67 -6.76
N VAL A 33 -9.80 -10.70 -7.49
CA VAL A 33 -8.74 -11.67 -7.26
C VAL A 33 -8.12 -11.50 -5.86
N VAL A 34 -7.87 -10.27 -5.43
CA VAL A 34 -7.39 -9.96 -4.06
C VAL A 34 -8.38 -10.47 -3.02
N GLY A 35 -9.68 -10.19 -3.18
CA GLY A 35 -10.70 -10.67 -2.24
C GLY A 35 -10.78 -12.19 -2.15
N LYS A 36 -10.70 -12.89 -3.29
CA LYS A 36 -10.63 -14.36 -3.33
C LYS A 36 -9.36 -14.89 -2.66
N ALA A 37 -8.20 -14.29 -2.95
CA ALA A 37 -6.94 -14.66 -2.33
C ALA A 37 -7.00 -14.50 -0.81
N THR A 38 -7.49 -13.35 -0.32
CA THR A 38 -7.70 -13.10 1.11
C THR A 38 -8.61 -14.15 1.74
N LYS A 39 -9.69 -14.55 1.07
CA LYS A 39 -10.56 -15.63 1.56
C LYS A 39 -9.79 -16.95 1.71
N VAL A 40 -8.99 -17.33 0.72
CA VAL A 40 -8.13 -18.53 0.82
C VAL A 40 -7.11 -18.39 1.95
N LEU A 41 -6.48 -17.23 2.12
CA LEU A 41 -5.53 -16.98 3.23
C LEU A 41 -6.19 -17.16 4.60
N LYS A 42 -7.47 -16.78 4.74
CA LYS A 42 -8.26 -17.02 5.97
C LYS A 42 -8.59 -18.50 6.16
N GLU A 43 -9.16 -19.13 5.13
CA GLU A 43 -9.75 -20.47 5.23
C GLU A 43 -8.71 -21.60 5.18
N LYS A 44 -7.56 -21.36 4.54
CA LYS A 44 -6.49 -22.34 4.33
C LYS A 44 -5.22 -22.02 5.10
N LYS A 45 -5.33 -21.22 6.17
CA LYS A 45 -4.21 -20.85 7.05
C LYS A 45 -3.32 -22.05 7.39
N ASP A 46 -3.92 -23.13 7.88
CA ASP A 46 -3.16 -24.32 8.29
C ASP A 46 -2.42 -24.97 7.11
N PHE A 47 -3.05 -25.05 5.93
CA PHE A 47 -2.39 -25.61 4.75
C PHE A 47 -1.23 -24.74 4.29
N ILE A 48 -1.38 -23.42 4.36
CA ILE A 48 -0.33 -22.46 3.99
C ILE A 48 0.85 -22.54 4.96
N LEU A 49 0.59 -22.50 6.27
CA LEU A 49 1.63 -22.52 7.30
C LEU A 49 2.38 -23.86 7.36
N ASN A 50 1.74 -24.95 6.96
CA ASN A 50 2.35 -26.28 6.88
C ASN A 50 3.03 -26.58 5.54
N SER A 51 2.81 -25.75 4.51
CA SER A 51 3.39 -25.98 3.18
C SER A 51 4.86 -25.59 3.15
N LYS A 52 5.73 -26.58 2.96
CA LYS A 52 7.18 -26.35 2.75
C LYS A 52 7.46 -25.54 1.49
N LEU A 53 6.60 -25.65 0.48
CA LEU A 53 6.71 -24.90 -0.77
C LEU A 53 6.28 -23.45 -0.57
N ALA A 54 5.20 -23.20 0.17
CA ALA A 54 4.84 -21.83 0.55
C ALA A 54 5.95 -21.18 1.38
N GLU A 55 6.55 -21.92 2.31
CA GLU A 55 7.71 -21.48 3.08
C GLU A 55 8.90 -21.11 2.18
N GLN A 56 9.23 -21.95 1.19
CA GLN A 56 10.30 -21.64 0.24
C GLN A 56 9.97 -20.42 -0.64
N ALA A 57 8.71 -20.26 -1.04
CA ALA A 57 8.29 -19.12 -1.86
C ALA A 57 8.42 -17.78 -1.12
N ILE A 58 8.34 -17.77 0.21
CA ILE A 58 8.53 -16.58 1.04
C ILE A 58 9.95 -16.49 1.65
N ALA A 59 10.84 -17.43 1.33
CA ALA A 59 12.22 -17.41 1.80
C ALA A 59 12.97 -16.25 1.13
N GLY A 60 13.07 -15.13 1.84
CA GLY A 60 13.60 -13.85 1.32
C GLY A 60 12.60 -12.69 1.38
N ALA A 61 11.37 -12.93 1.85
CA ALA A 61 10.44 -11.86 2.17
C ALA A 61 11.04 -10.94 3.26
N PRO A 62 10.75 -9.63 3.21
CA PRO A 62 11.25 -8.68 4.21
C PRO A 62 10.69 -8.90 5.62
N VAL A 63 9.62 -9.69 5.76
CA VAL A 63 9.00 -10.04 7.03
C VAL A 63 9.38 -11.47 7.41
N PRO A 64 9.95 -11.71 8.61
CA PRO A 64 10.30 -13.06 9.06
C PRO A 64 9.10 -13.99 9.13
N LYS A 65 9.30 -15.29 8.81
CA LYS A 65 8.25 -16.32 8.85
C LYS A 65 7.57 -16.40 10.20
N GLU A 66 8.33 -16.28 11.29
CA GLU A 66 7.84 -16.35 12.65
C GLU A 66 6.88 -15.20 12.94
N VAL A 67 7.19 -14.01 12.43
CA VAL A 67 6.32 -12.83 12.53
C VAL A 67 5.06 -13.04 11.70
N ILE A 68 5.17 -13.53 10.46
CA ILE A 68 4.01 -13.83 9.60
C ILE A 68 3.10 -14.86 10.27
N SER A 69 3.68 -15.94 10.80
CA SER A 69 2.91 -17.03 11.43
C SER A 69 2.22 -16.57 12.70
N LYS A 70 2.92 -15.80 13.54
CA LYS A 70 2.39 -15.26 14.80
C LYS A 70 1.31 -14.19 14.56
N ASN A 71 1.43 -13.41 13.49
CA ASN A 71 0.53 -12.29 13.18
C ASN A 71 -0.33 -12.55 11.95
N TRP A 72 -0.53 -13.83 11.57
CA TRP A 72 -1.21 -14.22 10.33
C TRP A 72 -2.56 -13.54 10.18
N ASP A 73 -3.39 -13.61 11.22
CA ASP A 73 -4.75 -13.09 11.18
C ASP A 73 -4.77 -11.56 11.07
N ALA A 74 -3.76 -10.88 11.63
CA ALA A 74 -3.61 -9.43 11.49
C ALA A 74 -3.21 -9.04 10.06
N VAL A 75 -2.21 -9.72 9.47
CA VAL A 75 -1.77 -9.48 8.09
C VAL A 75 -2.91 -9.74 7.10
N VAL A 76 -3.62 -10.86 7.26
CA VAL A 76 -4.78 -11.19 6.42
C VAL A 76 -5.94 -10.23 6.67
N GLY A 77 -6.13 -9.76 7.91
CA GLY A 77 -7.11 -8.74 8.26
C GLY A 77 -6.88 -7.39 7.58
N MET A 78 -5.62 -7.00 7.37
CA MET A 78 -5.29 -5.80 6.59
C MET A 78 -5.70 -5.96 5.11
N LEU A 79 -5.36 -7.10 4.49
CA LEU A 79 -5.76 -7.40 3.12
C LEU A 79 -7.29 -7.46 2.97
N ASP A 80 -7.99 -7.99 3.97
CA ASP A 80 -9.45 -8.02 4.00
C ASP A 80 -10.07 -6.64 4.13
N THR A 81 -9.49 -5.79 4.98
CA THR A 81 -9.90 -4.39 5.13
C THR A 81 -9.78 -3.69 3.78
N LEU A 82 -8.67 -3.88 3.06
CA LEU A 82 -8.48 -3.32 1.73
C LEU A 82 -9.48 -3.89 0.71
N ALA A 83 -9.62 -5.21 0.63
CA ALA A 83 -10.50 -5.89 -0.33
C ALA A 83 -11.99 -5.58 -0.14
N SER A 84 -12.40 -5.22 1.08
CA SER A 84 -13.79 -4.88 1.42
C SER A 84 -14.08 -3.38 1.44
N SER A 85 -13.05 -2.53 1.34
CA SER A 85 -13.15 -1.07 1.45
C SER A 85 -13.88 -0.39 0.28
N GLU A 86 -14.09 0.91 0.43
CA GLU A 86 -14.68 1.78 -0.59
C GLU A 86 -13.84 1.83 -1.87
N ILE A 87 -12.52 1.60 -1.78
CA ILE A 87 -11.61 1.65 -2.94
C ILE A 87 -11.56 0.35 -3.74
N LYS A 88 -12.32 -0.69 -3.36
CA LYS A 88 -12.30 -2.00 -4.06
C LYS A 88 -12.79 -1.97 -5.51
N THR A 89 -13.25 -0.82 -6.00
CA THR A 89 -13.64 -0.62 -7.40
C THR A 89 -13.09 0.69 -7.93
N ALA A 90 -12.90 0.78 -9.25
CA ALA A 90 -12.47 2.02 -9.89
C ALA A 90 -13.50 3.15 -9.68
N ALA A 91 -14.79 2.81 -9.68
CA ALA A 91 -15.86 3.74 -9.35
C ALA A 91 -15.75 4.26 -7.90
N GLY A 92 -15.39 3.38 -6.96
CA GLY A 92 -15.13 3.74 -5.57
C GLY A 92 -13.97 4.71 -5.40
N LEU A 93 -12.86 4.49 -6.12
CA LEU A 93 -11.75 5.43 -6.16
C LEU A 93 -12.15 6.79 -6.76
N LYS A 94 -12.88 6.76 -7.87
CA LYS A 94 -13.34 7.97 -8.58
C LYS A 94 -14.29 8.82 -7.72
N GLY A 95 -15.07 8.19 -6.85
CA GLY A 95 -16.00 8.86 -5.94
C GLY A 95 -15.46 9.00 -4.52
N LEU A 96 -14.19 8.71 -4.27
CA LEU A 96 -13.68 8.58 -2.91
C LEU A 96 -13.73 9.93 -2.18
N ASP A 97 -14.28 9.90 -0.96
CA ASP A 97 -14.04 10.92 0.05
C ASP A 97 -12.79 10.52 0.83
N VAL A 98 -11.66 11.16 0.52
CA VAL A 98 -10.36 10.87 1.16
C VAL A 98 -10.40 11.13 2.66
N ARG A 99 -11.18 12.11 3.12
CA ARG A 99 -11.28 12.44 4.55
C ARG A 99 -12.02 11.34 5.29
N ALA A 100 -13.15 10.90 4.76
CA ALA A 100 -13.90 9.78 5.32
C ALA A 100 -13.07 8.48 5.29
N PHE A 101 -12.40 8.21 4.17
CA PHE A 101 -11.52 7.05 4.02
C PHE A 101 -10.40 7.04 5.07
N LEU A 102 -9.66 8.14 5.23
CA LEU A 102 -8.58 8.25 6.21
C LEU A 102 -9.09 8.17 7.66
N ALA A 103 -10.29 8.67 7.94
CA ALA A 103 -10.90 8.55 9.26
C ALA A 103 -11.39 7.13 9.57
N GLY A 104 -11.76 6.36 8.55
CA GLY A 104 -12.23 4.97 8.66
C GLY A 104 -11.17 3.96 8.21
N THR A 105 -11.34 3.43 6.99
CA THR A 105 -10.50 2.36 6.40
C THR A 105 -9.00 2.66 6.49
N GLY A 106 -8.56 3.85 6.06
CA GLY A 106 -7.16 4.25 6.08
C GLY A 106 -6.59 4.34 7.50
N GLY A 107 -7.36 4.89 8.45
CA GLY A 107 -6.97 4.96 9.86
C GLY A 107 -6.79 3.57 10.48
N LYS A 108 -7.70 2.63 10.17
CA LYS A 108 -7.57 1.23 10.57
C LYS A 108 -6.32 0.58 9.98
N LEU A 109 -6.10 0.73 8.67
CA LEU A 109 -4.92 0.17 7.99
C LEU A 109 -3.61 0.71 8.58
N MET A 110 -3.54 2.00 8.90
CA MET A 110 -2.37 2.58 9.57
C MET A 110 -2.17 2.00 10.97
N ALA A 111 -3.23 1.89 11.77
CA ALA A 111 -3.15 1.30 13.11
C ALA A 111 -2.67 -0.16 13.07
N ASP A 112 -3.23 -0.97 12.16
CA ASP A 112 -2.81 -2.36 11.95
C ASP A 112 -1.34 -2.43 11.49
N GLY A 113 -0.92 -1.53 10.59
CA GLY A 113 0.45 -1.42 10.12
C GLY A 113 1.44 -1.06 11.24
N PHE A 114 1.08 -0.12 12.13
CA PHE A 114 1.90 0.23 13.29
C PHE A 114 2.02 -0.92 14.28
N ALA A 115 0.92 -1.65 14.53
CA ALA A 115 0.95 -2.84 15.38
C ALA A 115 1.88 -3.91 14.81
N LEU A 116 1.84 -4.14 13.49
CA LEU A 116 2.73 -5.09 12.81
C LEU A 116 4.19 -4.64 12.86
N ALA A 117 4.47 -3.36 12.62
CA ALA A 117 5.81 -2.79 12.74
C ALA A 117 6.38 -2.95 14.15
N ALA A 118 5.58 -2.68 15.18
CA ALA A 118 5.95 -2.92 16.57
C ALA A 118 6.22 -4.41 16.85
N ALA A 119 5.42 -5.32 16.28
CA ALA A 119 5.65 -6.76 16.39
C ALA A 119 6.96 -7.23 15.73
N MET A 120 7.46 -6.48 14.75
CA MET A 120 8.79 -6.67 14.13
C MET A 120 9.92 -5.96 14.89
N GLY A 121 9.63 -5.31 16.03
CA GLY A 121 10.60 -4.52 16.79
C GLY A 121 10.90 -3.15 16.19
N GLN A 122 10.19 -2.74 15.14
CA GLN A 122 10.31 -1.43 14.48
C GLN A 122 9.15 -0.53 14.85
N ASP A 123 8.86 -0.41 16.15
CA ASP A 123 7.77 0.42 16.65
C ASP A 123 7.99 1.89 16.25
N PRO A 124 7.16 2.46 15.35
CA PRO A 124 7.32 3.85 14.92
C PRO A 124 7.14 4.84 16.06
N MET A 125 6.38 4.47 17.10
CA MET A 125 6.14 5.34 18.25
C MET A 125 7.38 5.48 19.12
N LYS A 126 8.23 4.45 19.19
CA LYS A 126 9.52 4.55 19.89
C LYS A 126 10.47 5.56 19.26
N ALA A 127 10.39 5.76 17.95
CA ALA A 127 11.18 6.78 17.27
C ALA A 127 10.75 8.21 17.66
N LEU A 128 9.55 8.38 18.22
CA LEU A 128 9.03 9.65 18.73
C LEU A 128 9.29 9.83 20.23
N GLU A 129 9.60 8.76 20.96
CA GLU A 129 9.91 8.83 22.39
C GLU A 129 11.16 9.69 22.62
N GLY A 130 11.03 10.71 23.48
CA GLY A 130 12.13 11.62 23.80
C GLY A 130 12.34 12.76 22.80
N PHE A 131 11.52 12.85 21.75
CA PHE A 131 11.42 14.06 20.94
C PHE A 131 10.87 15.21 21.81
N LYS A 132 11.52 16.37 21.77
CA LYS A 132 11.07 17.56 22.50
C LYS A 132 10.75 18.68 21.51
N ALA A 133 9.61 19.32 21.74
CA ALA A 133 9.22 20.52 21.04
C ALA A 133 9.12 21.66 22.05
N GLU A 134 9.87 22.73 21.81
CA GLU A 134 9.81 23.97 22.58
C GLU A 134 9.13 25.03 21.71
N ALA A 135 8.12 25.70 22.29
CA ALA A 135 7.45 26.79 21.61
C ALA A 135 8.47 27.93 21.35
N GLY A 136 8.63 28.31 20.09
CA GLY A 136 9.38 29.51 19.72
C GLY A 136 8.44 30.70 19.55
N THR A 137 8.80 31.60 18.64
CA THR A 137 8.03 32.82 18.36
C THR A 137 6.87 32.54 17.41
N VAL A 138 5.78 33.28 17.57
CA VAL A 138 4.66 33.33 16.62
C VAL A 138 4.49 34.77 16.18
N GLU A 139 4.62 35.00 14.88
CA GLU A 139 4.51 36.31 14.24
C GLU A 139 3.52 36.22 13.08
N GLY A 140 2.28 36.63 13.33
CA GLY A 140 1.20 36.54 12.36
C GLY A 140 0.95 35.09 11.92
N ASP A 141 1.17 34.82 10.62
CA ASP A 141 1.00 33.50 10.01
C ASP A 141 2.32 32.70 9.90
N LYS A 142 3.35 33.08 10.66
CA LYS A 142 4.60 32.33 10.82
C LYS A 142 4.85 31.95 12.28
N ALA A 143 5.40 30.77 12.49
CA ALA A 143 5.83 30.32 13.82
C ALA A 143 7.17 29.59 13.71
N THR A 144 8.04 29.76 14.70
CA THR A 144 9.25 28.95 14.84
C THR A 144 9.06 28.01 16.00
N VAL A 145 9.42 26.74 15.83
CA VAL A 145 9.38 25.71 16.87
C VAL A 145 10.77 25.09 16.99
N LYS A 146 11.29 25.02 18.20
CA LYS A 146 12.57 24.33 18.46
C LYS A 146 12.32 22.86 18.66
N LEU A 147 12.92 22.05 17.80
CA LEU A 147 12.77 20.60 17.81
C LEU A 147 14.08 19.94 18.23
N THR A 148 14.02 19.09 19.25
CA THR A 148 15.16 18.29 19.71
C THR A 148 14.87 16.81 19.47
N ALA A 149 15.73 16.17 18.70
CA ALA A 149 15.63 14.74 18.41
C ALA A 149 15.86 13.88 19.67
N PRO A 150 15.35 12.62 19.69
CA PRO A 150 15.61 11.66 20.75
C PRO A 150 17.13 11.44 20.93
N GLY A 151 17.57 11.32 22.18
CA GLY A 151 18.99 11.15 22.52
C GLY A 151 19.75 12.44 22.83
N GLY A 152 19.11 13.61 22.74
CA GLY A 152 19.67 14.88 23.19
C GLY A 152 20.77 15.40 22.25
N GLY A 153 20.36 16.01 21.14
CA GLY A 153 21.24 16.74 20.22
C GLY A 153 20.94 18.24 20.22
N GLU A 154 21.59 18.96 19.31
CA GLU A 154 21.31 20.39 19.09
C GLU A 154 19.85 20.57 18.62
N ALA A 155 19.14 21.46 19.30
CA ALA A 155 17.78 21.82 18.91
C ALA A 155 17.82 22.56 17.56
N LYS A 156 16.96 22.14 16.64
CA LYS A 156 16.82 22.79 15.33
C LYS A 156 15.58 23.67 15.34
N ASP A 157 15.75 24.90 14.86
CA ASP A 157 14.62 25.78 14.59
C ASP A 157 13.91 25.29 13.32
N GLU A 158 12.65 24.88 13.46
CA GLU A 158 11.76 24.52 12.36
C GLU A 158 10.75 25.65 12.17
N THR A 159 10.60 26.12 10.94
CA THR A 159 9.65 27.20 10.62
C THR A 159 8.34 26.60 10.10
N PHE A 160 7.24 27.09 10.64
CA PHE A 160 5.88 26.75 10.23
C PHE A 160 5.18 27.99 9.67
N VAL A 161 4.34 27.77 8.68
CA VAL A 161 3.45 28.79 8.10
C VAL A 161 2.00 28.34 8.20
N LYS A 162 1.09 29.31 8.25
CA LYS A 162 -0.34 29.03 8.34
C LYS A 162 -0.94 28.87 6.94
N VAL A 163 -1.53 27.71 6.68
CA VAL A 163 -2.27 27.40 5.44
C VAL A 163 -3.68 26.96 5.82
N ASP A 164 -4.71 27.68 5.35
CA ASP A 164 -6.12 27.49 5.73
C ASP A 164 -6.35 27.34 7.26
N GLY A 165 -5.61 28.12 8.04
CA GLY A 165 -5.71 28.12 9.49
C GLY A 165 -4.96 26.98 10.20
N LYS A 166 -4.20 26.14 9.48
CA LYS A 166 -3.37 25.05 10.02
C LYS A 166 -1.88 25.38 9.91
N TRP A 167 -1.10 25.02 10.92
CA TRP A 167 0.35 25.18 10.89
C TRP A 167 1.01 24.03 10.12
N ILE A 168 1.78 24.37 9.10
CA ILE A 168 2.47 23.43 8.20
C ILE A 168 3.95 23.82 8.13
N PRO A 169 4.89 22.85 8.14
CA PRO A 169 6.30 23.15 7.91
C PRO A 169 6.47 23.99 6.64
N GLU A 170 7.26 25.07 6.72
CA GLU A 170 7.37 26.06 5.65
C GLU A 170 7.84 25.42 4.33
N ASP A 171 8.78 24.48 4.40
CA ASP A 171 9.29 23.78 3.21
C ASP A 171 8.22 22.90 2.56
N MET A 172 7.42 22.18 3.36
CA MET A 172 6.27 21.43 2.84
C MET A 172 5.25 22.36 2.18
N ALA A 173 5.02 23.55 2.75
CA ALA A 173 4.09 24.51 2.18
C ALA A 173 4.59 25.11 0.85
N LYS A 174 5.89 25.39 0.73
CA LYS A 174 6.52 25.86 -0.51
C LYS A 174 6.47 24.79 -1.61
N ASP A 175 6.77 23.54 -1.25
CA ASP A 175 6.90 22.45 -2.22
C ASP A 175 5.57 21.80 -2.61
N TRP A 176 4.50 22.02 -1.84
CA TRP A 176 3.19 21.38 -2.05
C TRP A 176 2.70 21.51 -3.49
N THR A 177 2.73 22.73 -4.04
CA THR A 177 2.21 22.98 -5.39
C THR A 177 3.01 22.21 -6.45
N ASN A 178 4.33 22.17 -6.31
CA ASN A 178 5.20 21.44 -7.23
C ASN A 178 4.96 19.92 -7.10
N ALA A 179 4.85 19.40 -5.88
CA ALA A 179 4.57 18.00 -5.62
C ALA A 179 3.22 17.56 -6.22
N MET A 180 2.17 18.38 -6.10
CA MET A 180 0.86 18.09 -6.71
C MET A 180 0.90 18.16 -8.23
N ALA A 181 1.65 19.11 -8.81
CA ALA A 181 1.82 19.19 -10.25
C ALA A 181 2.58 17.99 -10.82
N GLU A 182 3.65 17.57 -10.13
CA GLU A 182 4.43 16.39 -10.50
C GLU A 182 3.61 15.11 -10.38
N ALA A 183 2.85 14.95 -9.29
CA ALA A 183 1.96 13.82 -9.10
C ALA A 183 0.96 13.70 -10.26
N LYS A 184 0.30 14.79 -10.65
CA LYS A 184 -0.62 14.83 -11.80
C LYS A 184 0.08 14.52 -13.13
N LYS A 185 1.28 15.05 -13.35
CA LYS A 185 2.07 14.76 -14.54
C LYS A 185 2.38 13.26 -14.66
N ASN A 186 2.73 12.61 -13.56
CA ASN A 186 3.02 11.19 -13.53
C ASN A 186 1.79 10.31 -13.83
N LEU A 187 0.57 10.83 -13.60
CA LEU A 187 -0.66 10.14 -13.99
C LEU A 187 -0.92 10.13 -15.49
N GLY A 188 -0.43 11.14 -16.24
CA GLY A 188 -0.76 11.31 -17.66
C GLY A 188 -0.38 10.12 -18.55
N GLY A 189 0.63 9.33 -18.18
CA GLY A 189 1.05 8.13 -18.91
C GLY A 189 0.28 6.85 -18.55
N LEU A 190 -0.45 6.85 -17.43
CA LEU A 190 -1.07 5.66 -16.86
C LEU A 190 -2.11 5.01 -17.79
N PRO A 191 -3.03 5.76 -18.45
CA PRO A 191 -4.07 5.14 -19.27
C PRO A 191 -3.51 4.35 -20.46
N GLU A 192 -2.46 4.87 -21.09
CA GLU A 192 -1.87 4.22 -22.26
C GLU A 192 -1.06 2.98 -21.87
N GLN A 193 -0.29 3.06 -20.77
CA GLN A 193 0.39 1.90 -20.20
C GLN A 193 -0.60 0.79 -19.82
N MET A 194 -1.71 1.15 -19.17
CA MET A 194 -2.75 0.20 -18.78
C MET A 194 -3.37 -0.48 -19.99
N LYS A 195 -3.67 0.26 -21.08
CA LYS A 195 -4.19 -0.33 -22.32
C LYS A 195 -3.23 -1.35 -22.94
N GLN A 196 -1.94 -1.03 -22.98
CA GLN A 196 -0.92 -1.91 -23.55
C GLN A 196 -0.74 -3.19 -22.71
N MET A 197 -0.77 -3.06 -21.39
CA MET A 197 -0.60 -4.19 -20.48
C MET A 197 -1.88 -5.01 -20.28
N LYS A 198 -3.06 -4.43 -20.56
CA LYS A 198 -4.37 -5.04 -20.23
C LYS A 198 -4.53 -6.48 -20.73
N PRO A 199 -4.25 -6.85 -21.99
CA PRO A 199 -4.46 -8.23 -22.44
C PRO A 199 -3.61 -9.24 -21.67
N MET A 200 -2.33 -8.91 -21.44
CA MET A 200 -1.42 -9.74 -20.66
C MET A 200 -1.86 -9.83 -19.20
N ALA A 201 -2.17 -8.68 -18.58
CA ALA A 201 -2.59 -8.61 -17.19
C ALA A 201 -3.90 -9.37 -16.95
N MET A 202 -4.90 -9.25 -17.84
CA MET A 202 -6.16 -10.00 -17.73
C MET A 202 -5.95 -11.51 -17.87
N GLY A 203 -5.05 -11.95 -18.75
CA GLY A 203 -4.66 -13.36 -18.85
C GLY A 203 -4.05 -13.88 -17.55
N MET A 204 -3.11 -13.13 -16.98
CA MET A 204 -2.47 -13.48 -15.70
C MET A 204 -3.49 -13.48 -14.54
N LEU A 205 -4.38 -12.50 -14.46
CA LEU A 205 -5.42 -12.43 -13.45
C LEU A 205 -6.39 -13.61 -13.54
N THR A 206 -6.76 -14.03 -14.74
CA THR A 206 -7.63 -15.20 -14.95
C THR A 206 -6.94 -16.48 -14.50
N GLN A 207 -5.65 -16.66 -14.82
CA GLN A 207 -4.88 -17.81 -14.36
C GLN A 207 -4.70 -17.81 -12.83
N ALA A 208 -4.38 -16.65 -12.25
CA ALA A 208 -4.26 -16.48 -10.81
C ALA A 208 -5.57 -16.80 -10.09
N GLU A 209 -6.69 -16.29 -10.60
CA GLU A 209 -8.02 -16.59 -10.05
C GLU A 209 -8.33 -18.09 -10.07
N ALA A 210 -8.05 -18.77 -11.20
CA ALA A 210 -8.27 -20.21 -11.31
C ALA A 210 -7.39 -21.00 -10.33
N ALA A 211 -6.15 -20.57 -10.09
CA ALA A 211 -5.27 -21.18 -9.09
C ALA A 211 -5.80 -20.94 -7.66
N ILE A 212 -6.24 -19.72 -7.34
CA ILE A 212 -6.84 -19.36 -6.06
C ILE A 212 -8.10 -20.21 -5.80
N ASP A 213 -8.97 -20.36 -6.79
CA ASP A 213 -10.18 -21.17 -6.67
C ASP A 213 -9.84 -22.65 -6.36
N LYS A 214 -8.78 -23.21 -6.98
CA LYS A 214 -8.29 -24.56 -6.68
C LYS A 214 -7.71 -24.67 -5.27
N LEU A 215 -6.91 -23.69 -4.83
CA LEU A 215 -6.38 -23.65 -3.46
C LEU A 215 -7.51 -23.59 -2.41
N GLY A 216 -8.55 -22.81 -2.68
CA GLY A 216 -9.76 -22.74 -1.84
C GLY A 216 -10.55 -24.05 -1.81
N ALA A 217 -10.58 -24.78 -2.92
CA ALA A 217 -11.28 -26.06 -3.02
C ALA A 217 -10.51 -27.24 -2.42
N ALA A 218 -9.19 -27.11 -2.20
CA ALA A 218 -8.35 -28.19 -1.67
C ALA A 218 -8.85 -28.68 -0.31
N LYS A 219 -8.96 -30.00 -0.15
CA LYS A 219 -9.45 -30.68 1.05
C LYS A 219 -8.33 -31.33 1.86
N SER A 220 -7.13 -31.43 1.30
CA SER A 220 -5.94 -31.97 1.96
C SER A 220 -4.71 -31.11 1.70
N GLN A 221 -3.67 -31.31 2.51
CA GLN A 221 -2.36 -30.69 2.32
C GLN A 221 -1.75 -31.05 0.96
N GLU A 222 -1.90 -32.31 0.53
CA GLU A 222 -1.36 -32.81 -0.73
C GLU A 222 -2.03 -32.15 -1.94
N GLU A 223 -3.36 -31.98 -1.91
CA GLU A 223 -4.09 -31.24 -2.95
C GLU A 223 -3.65 -29.78 -3.00
N PHE A 224 -3.49 -29.14 -1.84
CA PHE A 224 -3.05 -27.75 -1.73
C PHE A 224 -1.63 -27.56 -2.27
N ASP A 225 -0.69 -28.38 -1.82
CA ASP A 225 0.71 -28.34 -2.26
C ASP A 225 0.84 -28.67 -3.75
N GLY A 226 0.03 -29.60 -4.27
CA GLY A 226 -0.01 -29.93 -5.69
C GLY A 226 -0.39 -28.74 -6.57
N VAL A 227 -1.30 -27.88 -6.11
CA VAL A 227 -1.63 -26.63 -6.83
C VAL A 227 -0.45 -25.65 -6.80
N ILE A 228 0.26 -25.52 -5.67
CA ILE A 228 1.46 -24.68 -5.56
C ILE A 228 2.57 -25.17 -6.48
N VAL A 229 2.84 -26.48 -6.54
CA VAL A 229 3.82 -27.08 -7.45
C VAL A 229 3.50 -26.73 -8.90
N GLY A 230 2.23 -26.90 -9.31
CA GLY A 230 1.79 -26.56 -10.65
C GLY A 230 2.01 -25.09 -10.98
N LEU A 231 1.76 -24.19 -10.03
CA LEU A 231 1.99 -22.76 -10.19
C LEU A 231 3.50 -22.45 -10.36
N VAL A 232 4.34 -22.94 -9.46
CA VAL A 232 5.80 -22.73 -9.53
C VAL A 232 6.39 -23.28 -10.83
N ALA A 233 5.96 -24.47 -11.26
CA ALA A 233 6.38 -25.07 -12.52
C ALA A 233 5.97 -24.21 -13.72
N SER A 234 4.76 -23.63 -13.71
CA SER A 234 4.30 -22.74 -14.78
C SER A 234 5.12 -21.45 -14.85
N MET A 235 5.56 -20.91 -13.70
CA MET A 235 6.39 -19.71 -13.64
C MET A 235 7.84 -19.98 -14.09
N GLN A 236 8.40 -21.14 -13.77
CA GLN A 236 9.76 -21.52 -14.17
C GLN A 236 9.83 -21.99 -15.63
N GLY A 237 8.77 -22.63 -16.14
CA GLY A 237 8.68 -23.09 -17.54
C GLY A 237 8.29 -22.03 -18.56
N GLY A 238 7.74 -20.88 -18.11
CA GLY A 238 7.30 -19.77 -18.97
C GLY A 238 8.36 -18.67 -19.21
N GLY A 239 9.56 -18.80 -18.63
CA GLY A 239 10.62 -17.78 -18.67
C GLY A 239 11.43 -17.75 -19.96
N GLY A 240 10.79 -17.45 -21.10
CA GLY A 240 11.51 -16.88 -22.24
C GLY A 240 11.86 -15.43 -21.93
N ALA A 241 13.03 -15.17 -21.34
CA ALA A 241 13.52 -13.80 -21.18
C ALA A 241 13.63 -13.16 -22.58
N PRO A 242 13.08 -11.95 -22.81
CA PRO A 242 13.44 -11.19 -24.01
C PRO A 242 14.95 -10.97 -23.97
N GLN A 243 15.64 -11.44 -25.00
CA GLN A 243 17.07 -11.13 -25.14
C GLN A 243 17.25 -9.61 -25.11
N PRO A 244 18.23 -9.09 -24.37
CA PRO A 244 18.56 -7.67 -24.46
C PRO A 244 18.91 -7.37 -25.92
N THR A 245 18.15 -6.48 -26.54
CA THR A 245 18.48 -5.94 -27.85
C THR A 245 19.91 -5.40 -27.81
N PRO A 246 20.79 -5.76 -28.77
CA PRO A 246 22.13 -5.19 -28.82
C PRO A 246 22.04 -3.67 -28.89
N ASN A 247 22.76 -2.99 -28.00
CA ASN A 247 23.00 -1.55 -28.10
C ASN A 247 23.47 -1.23 -29.52
N VAL A 248 22.74 -0.36 -30.20
CA VAL A 248 23.18 0.28 -31.44
C VAL A 248 24.03 1.50 -31.03
N PRO A 249 25.20 1.73 -31.66
CA PRO A 249 26.21 2.70 -31.25
C PRO A 249 25.75 4.16 -31.24
#